data_AF-A0A4R6SDR0-F1
#
_entry.id   AF-A0A4R6SDR0-F1
#
_cell.length_a   1.000
_cell.length_b   1.000
_cell.length_c   1.000
_cell.angle_alpha   90.00
_cell.angle_beta   90.00
_cell.angle_gamma   90.00
#
_symmetry.space_group_name_H-M   'P 1'
#
loop_
_entity.id
_entity.type
_entity.pdbx_description
1 polymer ?
#
loop_
_entity_poly.entity_id
_entity_poly.type
_entity_poly.pdbx_seq_one_letter_code
_entity_poly.pdbx_strand_id
1 'polypeptide(L)'
;MTDRGAMREHLRLAIGACLVVAASAATVGVAAGGTPIRTRQVSLVLDYSVAQACDVHPNYPGDRAPGNDIGWRIAPGDTVAWLYNADATWSVVADDKYRDSTAHPAWGFVRRDCIGTSLGGEAFPTSLSRYPSGRVVPLRELEGRSAVTSDHYRPVTFRPSAGRVTGARTVLSMGTLRDTANRFVIGTVFPGWHVRVTDEHSSGWTKVYVPHLKRWGWVEDTHFALPGAGISRAREGSPRPPEGTPETSLSALTSENGGAAESVDN
;
A
#
# COMPACT_ATOMS: atom_id res chain seq x y z
N MET A 1 23.28 -26.19 64.89
CA MET A 1 23.79 -24.85 65.27
C MET A 1 25.31 -24.95 65.29
N THR A 2 25.98 -24.09 64.53
CA THR A 2 27.43 -23.77 64.55
C THR A 2 28.45 -24.81 64.07
N ASP A 3 28.74 -24.73 62.77
CA ASP A 3 30.02 -24.37 62.13
C ASP A 3 31.36 -24.51 62.90
N ARG A 4 32.38 -24.96 62.14
CA ARG A 4 33.86 -24.91 62.27
C ARG A 4 34.40 -26.09 61.44
N GLY A 5 35.16 -25.96 60.37
CA GLY A 5 36.26 -25.04 60.12
C GLY A 5 37.60 -25.77 60.32
N ALA A 6 38.51 -25.58 59.35
CA ALA A 6 39.95 -25.88 59.35
C ALA A 6 40.39 -27.32 59.01
N MET A 7 41.51 -27.62 58.35
CA MET A 7 42.58 -26.92 57.60
C MET A 7 43.66 -28.00 57.35
N ARG A 8 44.60 -27.74 56.42
CA ARG A 8 45.93 -28.38 56.23
C ARG A 8 45.99 -29.52 55.22
N GLU A 9 46.53 -29.24 54.04
CA GLU A 9 47.97 -29.24 53.68
C GLU A 9 48.51 -30.67 53.54
N HIS A 10 49.00 -31.03 52.35
CA HIS A 10 50.43 -31.19 52.13
C HIS A 10 50.75 -31.36 50.63
N LEU A 11 51.52 -30.38 50.16
CA LEU A 11 52.30 -30.35 48.94
C LEU A 11 53.41 -31.42 48.98
N ARG A 12 53.54 -32.27 47.96
CA ARG A 12 54.85 -32.75 47.48
C ARG A 12 54.86 -32.94 45.96
N LEU A 13 55.83 -32.23 45.37
CA LEU A 13 56.35 -32.31 44.01
C LEU A 13 56.91 -33.71 43.70
N ALA A 14 56.69 -34.20 42.48
CA ALA A 14 57.72 -34.94 41.74
C ALA A 14 57.44 -34.92 40.23
N ILE A 15 58.47 -34.53 39.51
CA ILE A 15 58.62 -34.31 38.07
C ILE A 15 58.53 -35.64 37.31
N GLY A 16 57.83 -35.64 36.17
CA GLY A 16 57.84 -36.73 35.21
C GLY A 16 57.42 -36.24 33.83
N ALA A 17 58.37 -35.72 33.07
CA ALA A 17 58.19 -35.30 31.70
C ALA A 17 58.03 -36.51 30.78
N CYS A 18 56.85 -36.65 30.17
CA CYS A 18 56.70 -37.37 28.91
C CYS A 18 55.85 -36.49 27.98
N LEU A 19 56.55 -35.81 27.08
CA LEU A 19 55.98 -35.15 25.92
C LEU A 19 55.25 -36.21 25.07
N VAL A 20 53.93 -36.26 25.13
CA VAL A 20 53.11 -36.84 24.07
C VAL A 20 52.45 -35.66 23.38
N VAL A 21 53.00 -35.31 22.21
CA VAL A 21 52.38 -34.37 21.28
C VAL A 21 51.16 -35.08 20.68
N ALA A 22 50.05 -35.06 21.41
CA ALA A 22 48.74 -35.36 20.85
C ALA A 22 48.33 -34.12 20.02
N ALA A 23 48.63 -34.16 18.73
CA ALA A 23 48.08 -33.25 17.74
C ALA A 23 46.56 -33.42 17.72
N SER A 24 45.90 -32.76 18.66
CA SER A 24 44.47 -32.62 18.69
C SER A 24 44.14 -31.65 17.56
N ALA A 25 43.81 -32.19 16.39
CA ALA A 25 43.13 -31.45 15.36
C ALA A 25 41.79 -31.00 15.96
N ALA A 26 41.81 -29.86 16.64
CA ALA A 26 40.60 -29.14 17.00
C ALA A 26 39.97 -28.73 15.67
N THR A 27 39.10 -29.58 15.15
CA THR A 27 38.08 -29.16 14.20
C THR A 27 37.27 -28.11 14.92
N VAL A 28 37.66 -26.85 14.75
CA VAL A 28 36.82 -25.71 15.04
C VAL A 28 35.63 -25.90 14.12
N GLY A 29 34.60 -26.54 14.65
CA GLY A 29 33.28 -26.58 14.05
C GLY A 29 32.85 -25.14 13.98
N VAL A 30 33.16 -24.47 12.87
CA VAL A 30 32.50 -23.25 12.46
C VAL A 30 31.06 -23.71 12.26
N ALA A 31 30.27 -23.65 13.33
CA ALA A 31 28.83 -23.68 13.24
C ALA A 31 28.54 -22.57 12.25
N ALA A 32 28.19 -22.95 11.03
CA ALA A 32 27.69 -22.04 10.03
C ALA A 32 26.46 -21.43 10.68
N GLY A 33 26.65 -20.27 11.32
CA GLY A 33 25.60 -19.47 11.87
C GLY A 33 24.78 -19.06 10.68
N GLY A 34 23.80 -19.90 10.33
CA GLY A 34 22.87 -19.64 9.27
C GLY A 34 22.29 -18.28 9.59
N THR A 35 22.61 -17.28 8.76
CA THR A 35 22.01 -15.96 8.87
C THR A 35 20.52 -16.20 8.97
N PRO A 36 19.87 -15.81 10.09
CA PRO A 36 18.45 -16.05 10.25
C PRO A 36 17.79 -15.46 9.01
N ILE A 37 17.12 -16.32 8.23
CA ILE A 37 16.41 -15.90 7.04
C ILE A 37 15.42 -14.86 7.54
N ARG A 38 15.69 -13.58 7.26
CA ARG A 38 14.74 -12.51 7.55
C ARG A 38 13.48 -12.89 6.80
N THR A 39 12.45 -13.27 7.56
CA THR A 39 11.11 -13.48 7.03
C THR A 39 10.73 -12.18 6.36
N ARG A 40 10.74 -12.17 5.02
CA ARG A 40 10.36 -11.00 4.25
C ARG A 40 8.93 -10.67 4.66
N GLN A 41 8.69 -9.45 5.16
CA GLN A 41 7.34 -8.95 5.42
C GLN A 41 6.67 -8.56 4.10
N VAL A 42 6.62 -9.50 3.14
CA VAL A 42 6.05 -9.27 1.82
C VAL A 42 4.56 -9.58 1.85
N SER A 43 3.76 -8.62 1.38
CA SER A 43 2.41 -8.90 0.91
C SER A 43 2.52 -9.90 -0.22
N LEU A 44 1.73 -10.96 -0.16
CA LEU A 44 1.75 -11.96 -1.20
C LEU A 44 0.69 -11.60 -2.20
N VAL A 45 1.12 -11.45 -3.43
CA VAL A 45 0.24 -11.09 -4.52
C VAL A 45 -0.03 -12.35 -5.31
N LEU A 46 -1.28 -12.54 -5.70
CA LEU A 46 -1.70 -13.66 -6.54
C LEU A 46 -2.21 -13.11 -7.86
N ASP A 47 -1.70 -13.66 -8.95
CA ASP A 47 -2.12 -13.24 -10.29
C ASP A 47 -3.38 -14.00 -10.70
N TYR A 48 -4.32 -13.26 -11.26
CA TYR A 48 -5.59 -13.74 -11.80
C TYR A 48 -5.76 -13.26 -13.23
N SER A 49 -6.41 -14.07 -14.05
CA SER A 49 -6.95 -13.60 -15.32
C SER A 49 -8.18 -12.72 -15.08
N VAL A 50 -8.37 -11.72 -15.93
CA VAL A 50 -9.60 -10.94 -16.01
C VAL A 50 -10.62 -11.70 -16.87
N ALA A 51 -11.82 -11.90 -16.34
CA ALA A 51 -12.88 -12.66 -16.99
C ALA A 51 -13.73 -11.82 -17.95
N GLN A 52 -13.92 -10.53 -17.64
CA GLN A 52 -14.73 -9.61 -18.43
C GLN A 52 -14.16 -8.18 -18.37
N ALA A 53 -14.49 -7.36 -19.37
CA ALA A 53 -14.04 -5.97 -19.40
C ALA A 53 -14.66 -5.18 -18.24
N CYS A 54 -13.83 -4.48 -17.46
CA CYS A 54 -14.28 -3.74 -16.30
C CYS A 54 -13.54 -2.43 -16.10
N ASP A 55 -14.24 -1.47 -15.53
CA ASP A 55 -13.64 -0.23 -15.09
C ASP A 55 -12.91 -0.47 -13.77
N VAL A 56 -11.76 0.17 -13.62
CA VAL A 56 -10.95 0.14 -12.41
C VAL A 56 -10.94 1.53 -11.80
N HIS A 57 -11.28 1.60 -10.52
CA HIS A 57 -11.42 2.86 -9.82
C HIS A 57 -10.25 3.05 -8.84
N PRO A 58 -9.46 4.13 -8.95
CA PRO A 58 -8.41 4.46 -7.98
C PRO A 58 -8.85 4.51 -6.52
N ASN A 59 -10.13 4.77 -6.26
CA ASN A 59 -10.74 4.85 -4.94
C ASN A 59 -12.04 4.05 -4.86
N TYR A 60 -12.44 3.69 -3.65
CA TYR A 60 -13.63 2.88 -3.41
C TYR A 60 -14.90 3.52 -4.02
N PRO A 61 -15.63 2.84 -4.93
CA PRO A 61 -16.69 3.48 -5.72
C PRO A 61 -17.95 3.88 -4.96
N GLY A 62 -18.22 3.24 -3.81
CA GLY A 62 -19.44 3.48 -3.04
C GLY A 62 -19.62 4.93 -2.54
N ASP A 63 -18.55 5.73 -2.54
CA ASP A 63 -18.55 7.07 -1.97
C ASP A 63 -18.59 8.21 -3.02
N ARG A 64 -18.75 7.89 -4.32
CA ARG A 64 -18.50 8.82 -5.45
C ARG A 64 -17.16 9.55 -5.26
N ALA A 65 -16.15 8.80 -4.85
CA ALA A 65 -14.84 9.33 -4.55
C ALA A 65 -14.28 10.08 -5.80
N PRO A 66 -13.84 11.34 -5.64
CA PRO A 66 -13.20 12.07 -6.72
C PRO A 66 -11.97 11.32 -7.27
N GLY A 67 -11.70 11.49 -8.57
CA GLY A 67 -10.57 10.83 -9.24
C GLY A 67 -10.84 9.37 -9.65
N ASN A 68 -12.10 8.93 -9.60
CA ASN A 68 -12.51 7.62 -10.12
C ASN A 68 -12.78 7.60 -11.63
N ASP A 69 -12.86 8.76 -12.25
CA ASP A 69 -13.21 9.04 -13.64
C ASP A 69 -11.98 9.21 -14.54
N ILE A 70 -10.94 8.39 -14.33
CA ILE A 70 -9.70 8.44 -15.12
C ILE A 70 -9.72 7.54 -16.37
N GLY A 71 -10.84 6.86 -16.65
CA GLY A 71 -11.00 6.01 -17.83
C GLY A 71 -10.16 4.73 -17.80
N TRP A 72 -9.72 4.28 -16.63
CA TRP A 72 -8.95 3.05 -16.48
C TRP A 72 -9.85 1.83 -16.64
N ARG A 73 -9.49 0.95 -17.58
CA ARG A 73 -10.19 -0.31 -17.85
C ARG A 73 -9.20 -1.47 -17.95
N ILE A 74 -9.67 -2.63 -17.53
CA ILE A 74 -9.04 -3.94 -17.78
C ILE A 74 -9.95 -4.75 -18.71
N ALA A 75 -9.37 -5.60 -19.54
CA ALA A 75 -10.03 -6.37 -20.57
C ALA A 75 -9.94 -7.89 -20.29
N PRO A 76 -10.83 -8.72 -20.87
CA PRO A 76 -10.73 -10.17 -20.76
C PRO A 76 -9.35 -10.66 -21.22
N GLY A 77 -8.72 -11.53 -20.43
CA GLY A 77 -7.39 -12.04 -20.71
C GLY A 77 -6.23 -11.20 -20.14
N ASP A 78 -6.50 -9.98 -19.67
CA ASP A 78 -5.51 -9.23 -18.88
C ASP A 78 -5.16 -9.99 -17.60
N THR A 79 -3.97 -9.71 -17.06
CA THR A 79 -3.52 -10.26 -15.78
C THR A 79 -3.53 -9.17 -14.73
N VAL A 80 -4.18 -9.44 -13.61
CA VAL A 80 -4.19 -8.55 -12.45
C VAL A 80 -3.74 -9.27 -11.20
N ALA A 81 -3.05 -8.53 -10.36
CA ALA A 81 -2.54 -8.97 -9.08
C ALA A 81 -3.61 -8.72 -8.00
N TRP A 82 -4.30 -9.76 -7.53
CA TRP A 82 -5.29 -9.60 -6.45
C TRP A 82 -4.61 -9.32 -5.11
N LEU A 83 -5.08 -8.29 -4.41
CA LEU A 83 -4.56 -7.86 -3.11
C LEU A 83 -5.47 -8.31 -1.95
N TYR A 84 -6.76 -7.96 -2.01
CA TYR A 84 -7.81 -8.35 -1.04
C TYR A 84 -9.21 -8.01 -1.58
N ASN A 85 -10.27 -8.48 -0.92
CA ASN A 85 -11.63 -7.98 -1.19
C ASN A 85 -12.02 -6.89 -0.19
N ALA A 86 -12.43 -5.73 -0.69
CA ALA A 86 -12.89 -4.62 0.15
C ALA A 86 -14.26 -4.94 0.77
N ASP A 87 -15.12 -5.64 0.02
CA ASP A 87 -16.41 -6.18 0.47
C ASP A 87 -16.84 -7.34 -0.46
N ALA A 88 -18.12 -7.74 -0.41
CA ALA A 88 -18.69 -8.77 -1.26
C ALA A 88 -18.70 -8.44 -2.77
N THR A 89 -18.55 -7.16 -3.13
CA THR A 89 -18.70 -6.67 -4.50
C THR A 89 -17.38 -6.23 -5.11
N TRP A 90 -16.47 -5.66 -4.32
CA TRP A 90 -15.28 -4.98 -4.78
C TRP A 90 -14.01 -5.68 -4.29
N SER A 91 -13.08 -5.87 -5.23
CA SER A 91 -11.73 -6.35 -4.97
C SER A 91 -10.73 -5.24 -5.24
N VAL A 92 -9.65 -5.24 -4.48
CA VAL A 92 -8.48 -4.40 -4.75
C VAL A 92 -7.48 -5.23 -5.53
N VAL A 93 -7.07 -4.69 -6.68
CA VAL A 93 -6.11 -5.32 -7.59
C VAL A 93 -4.96 -4.36 -7.86
N ALA A 94 -3.80 -4.91 -8.19
CA ALA A 94 -2.70 -4.22 -8.84
C ALA A 94 -2.63 -4.61 -10.32
N ASP A 95 -2.22 -3.68 -11.15
CA ASP A 95 -2.06 -3.87 -12.59
C ASP A 95 -0.64 -3.45 -12.96
N ASP A 96 0.19 -4.44 -13.29
CA ASP A 96 1.62 -4.24 -13.55
C ASP A 96 1.85 -3.33 -14.77
N LYS A 97 0.88 -3.24 -15.69
CA LYS A 97 0.90 -2.31 -16.84
C LYS A 97 1.09 -0.85 -16.39
N TYR A 98 0.58 -0.50 -15.21
CA TYR A 98 0.61 0.87 -14.68
C TYR A 98 1.62 1.05 -13.55
N ARG A 99 2.49 0.06 -13.30
CA ARG A 99 3.48 0.10 -12.22
C ARG A 99 4.37 1.35 -12.24
N ASP A 100 4.80 1.75 -13.43
CA ASP A 100 5.67 2.90 -13.65
C ASP A 100 4.91 4.10 -14.25
N SER A 101 3.57 4.06 -14.25
CA SER A 101 2.75 5.12 -14.82
C SER A 101 2.60 6.30 -13.85
N THR A 102 2.65 7.51 -14.40
CA THR A 102 2.27 8.74 -13.69
C THR A 102 0.81 9.13 -13.93
N ALA A 103 0.15 8.52 -14.93
CA ALA A 103 -1.22 8.81 -15.31
C ALA A 103 -2.25 7.96 -14.56
N HIS A 104 -1.85 6.77 -14.13
CA HIS A 104 -2.71 5.80 -13.44
C HIS A 104 -2.00 5.26 -12.20
N PRO A 105 -2.70 5.07 -11.07
CA PRO A 105 -2.12 4.29 -9.99
C PRO A 105 -1.94 2.85 -10.44
N ALA A 106 -0.89 2.18 -9.94
CA ALA A 106 -0.61 0.77 -10.22
C ALA A 106 -1.63 -0.21 -9.58
N TRP A 107 -2.70 0.30 -8.98
CA TRP A 107 -3.66 -0.46 -8.21
C TRP A 107 -5.00 0.28 -8.12
N GLY A 108 -6.09 -0.45 -7.96
CA GLY A 108 -7.43 0.11 -7.87
C GLY A 108 -8.49 -0.89 -7.46
N PHE A 109 -9.73 -0.43 -7.43
CA PHE A 109 -10.92 -1.20 -7.09
C PHE A 109 -11.64 -1.64 -8.36
N VAL A 110 -11.92 -2.94 -8.45
CA VAL A 110 -12.67 -3.54 -9.54
C VAL A 110 -13.79 -4.40 -8.96
N ARG A 111 -14.90 -4.57 -9.67
CA ARG A 111 -15.91 -5.53 -9.21
C ARG A 111 -15.30 -6.93 -9.19
N ARG A 112 -15.64 -7.71 -8.16
CA ARG A 112 -15.07 -9.04 -7.91
C ARG A 112 -15.43 -10.03 -9.03
N ASP A 113 -16.60 -9.89 -9.63
CA ASP A 113 -17.04 -10.69 -10.77
C ASP A 113 -16.29 -10.38 -12.08
N CYS A 114 -15.43 -9.37 -12.11
CA CYS A 114 -14.50 -9.13 -13.21
C CYS A 114 -13.29 -10.04 -13.17
N ILE A 115 -12.94 -10.55 -11.99
CA ILE A 115 -11.75 -11.36 -11.78
C ILE A 115 -12.11 -12.82 -12.03
N GLY A 116 -11.37 -13.46 -12.93
CA GLY A 116 -11.52 -14.86 -13.28
C GLY A 116 -10.82 -15.77 -12.27
N THR A 117 -9.92 -16.60 -12.78
CA THR A 117 -9.24 -17.61 -11.95
C THR A 117 -7.75 -17.31 -11.82
N SER A 118 -7.16 -17.79 -10.73
CA SER A 118 -5.73 -17.70 -10.50
C SER A 118 -4.94 -18.32 -11.65
N LEU A 119 -3.84 -17.67 -12.03
CA LEU A 119 -2.90 -18.18 -13.01
C LEU A 119 -1.91 -19.20 -12.42
N GLY A 120 -2.00 -19.41 -11.11
CA GLY A 120 -0.97 -20.08 -10.33
C GLY A 120 0.09 -19.09 -9.88
N GLY A 121 0.78 -19.40 -8.80
CA GLY A 121 1.74 -18.47 -8.19
C GLY A 121 3.14 -19.04 -8.08
N GLU A 122 4.09 -18.13 -7.86
CA GLU A 122 5.40 -18.47 -7.34
C GLU A 122 5.28 -19.31 -6.06
N ALA A 123 6.37 -20.01 -5.75
CA ALA A 123 6.39 -20.88 -4.62
C ALA A 123 6.24 -20.08 -3.29
N PHE A 124 5.18 -20.37 -2.53
CA PHE A 124 4.85 -19.75 -1.26
C PHE A 124 4.01 -20.69 -0.35
N PRO A 125 4.27 -20.77 0.98
CA PRO A 125 5.32 -20.08 1.76
C PRO A 125 6.72 -20.66 1.61
N THR A 126 6.82 -21.89 1.14
CA THR A 126 8.08 -22.58 0.87
C THR A 126 8.37 -22.59 -0.62
N SER A 127 9.62 -22.84 -1.00
CA SER A 127 10.05 -23.02 -2.40
C SER A 127 9.34 -24.18 -3.13
N LEU A 128 8.58 -25.01 -2.42
CA LEU A 128 7.88 -26.19 -2.96
C LEU A 128 6.36 -26.01 -3.03
N SER A 129 5.77 -25.19 -2.18
CA SER A 129 4.32 -24.94 -2.16
C SER A 129 3.97 -23.91 -3.23
N ARG A 130 3.05 -24.18 -4.15
CA ARG A 130 2.57 -23.19 -5.14
C ARG A 130 1.09 -22.94 -4.95
N TYR A 131 0.65 -21.70 -5.14
CA TYR A 131 -0.79 -21.46 -5.24
C TYR A 131 -1.30 -22.09 -6.53
N PRO A 132 -2.34 -22.96 -6.48
CA PRO A 132 -2.83 -23.64 -7.67
C PRO A 132 -3.48 -22.65 -8.64
N SER A 133 -3.34 -22.91 -9.94
CA SER A 133 -4.12 -22.24 -10.97
C SER A 133 -5.59 -22.69 -10.94
N GLY A 134 -6.47 -21.93 -11.60
CA GLY A 134 -7.88 -22.27 -11.74
C GLY A 134 -8.72 -22.04 -10.48
N ARG A 135 -8.19 -21.36 -9.45
CA ARG A 135 -8.96 -21.02 -8.25
C ARG A 135 -9.66 -19.68 -8.43
N VAL A 136 -10.90 -19.60 -7.99
CA VAL A 136 -11.61 -18.32 -7.88
C VAL A 136 -10.98 -17.45 -6.79
N VAL A 137 -11.23 -16.14 -6.86
CA VAL A 137 -10.86 -15.19 -5.79
C VAL A 137 -11.43 -15.68 -4.45
N PRO A 138 -10.65 -15.71 -3.35
CA PRO A 138 -11.16 -16.11 -2.04
C PRO A 138 -12.36 -15.26 -1.62
N LEU A 139 -13.32 -15.82 -0.89
CA LEU A 139 -14.48 -15.06 -0.39
C LEU A 139 -14.21 -14.25 0.88
N ARG A 140 -12.94 -14.12 1.28
CA ARG A 140 -12.53 -13.40 2.48
C ARG A 140 -12.61 -11.89 2.25
N GLU A 141 -13.33 -11.19 3.11
CA GLU A 141 -13.49 -9.74 3.07
C GLU A 141 -12.53 -9.09 4.07
N LEU A 142 -11.91 -7.98 3.65
CA LEU A 142 -10.94 -7.24 4.44
C LEU A 142 -9.78 -8.10 4.94
N GLU A 143 -9.38 -9.08 4.15
CA GLU A 143 -8.20 -9.90 4.41
C GLU A 143 -7.34 -10.00 3.15
N GLY A 144 -6.10 -9.55 3.24
CA GLY A 144 -5.11 -9.71 2.18
C GLY A 144 -4.08 -10.77 2.54
N ARG A 145 -3.40 -11.36 1.54
CA ARG A 145 -2.42 -12.41 1.83
C ARG A 145 -1.15 -11.88 2.46
N SER A 146 -0.55 -12.70 3.30
CA SER A 146 0.63 -12.33 4.06
C SER A 146 1.57 -13.49 4.31
N ALA A 147 2.88 -13.23 4.19
CA ALA A 147 3.92 -14.24 4.44
C ALA A 147 4.14 -14.59 5.92
N VAL A 148 3.48 -13.86 6.81
CA VAL A 148 3.86 -13.73 8.22
C VAL A 148 2.71 -14.07 9.17
N THR A 149 1.67 -14.73 8.65
CA THR A 149 0.64 -15.43 9.43
C THR A 149 0.60 -16.89 9.01
N SER A 150 0.18 -17.76 9.92
CA SER A 150 0.13 -19.21 9.70
C SER A 150 -0.92 -19.61 8.66
N ASP A 151 -2.04 -18.90 8.59
CA ASP A 151 -3.08 -19.10 7.56
C ASP A 151 -2.80 -18.31 6.27
N HIS A 152 -1.73 -17.50 6.27
CA HIS A 152 -1.30 -16.64 5.19
C HIS A 152 -2.27 -15.52 4.82
N TYR A 153 -3.15 -15.13 5.73
CA TYR A 153 -4.01 -13.95 5.59
C TYR A 153 -3.82 -12.99 6.75
N ARG A 154 -4.09 -11.71 6.48
CA ARG A 154 -4.03 -10.65 7.47
C ARG A 154 -5.19 -9.69 7.29
N PRO A 155 -5.77 -9.18 8.38
CA PRO A 155 -6.83 -8.19 8.29
C PRO A 155 -6.32 -6.90 7.66
N VAL A 156 -7.20 -6.24 6.93
CA VAL A 156 -7.05 -4.93 6.31
C VAL A 156 -7.95 -3.97 7.08
N THR A 157 -7.36 -2.92 7.66
CA THR A 157 -8.16 -1.91 8.36
C THR A 157 -8.64 -0.87 7.36
N PHE A 158 -9.75 -1.14 6.67
CA PHE A 158 -10.26 -0.25 5.61
C PHE A 158 -10.70 1.13 6.12
N ARG A 159 -11.06 1.21 7.40
CA ARG A 159 -11.37 2.46 8.11
C ARG A 159 -10.45 2.58 9.34
N PRO A 160 -9.19 3.01 9.14
CA PRO A 160 -8.28 3.27 10.25
C PRO A 160 -8.87 4.23 11.27
N SER A 161 -8.49 4.07 12.54
CA SER A 161 -8.93 4.95 13.61
C SER A 161 -8.46 6.38 13.37
N ALA A 162 -9.25 7.35 13.85
CA ALA A 162 -8.87 8.75 13.78
C ALA A 162 -7.57 9.02 14.55
N GLY A 163 -6.79 9.98 14.03
CA GLY A 163 -5.63 10.53 14.74
C GLY A 163 -5.85 11.99 15.14
N ARG A 164 -4.96 12.52 15.98
CA ARG A 164 -5.01 13.93 16.37
C ARG A 164 -4.49 14.80 15.23
N VAL A 165 -5.34 15.66 14.67
CA VAL A 165 -4.94 16.59 13.61
C VAL A 165 -4.01 17.65 14.17
N THR A 166 -2.83 17.81 13.57
CA THR A 166 -1.82 18.81 13.93
C THR A 166 -1.60 19.85 12.83
N GLY A 167 -2.11 19.61 11.62
CA GLY A 167 -1.99 20.55 10.51
C GLY A 167 -2.65 20.07 9.22
N ALA A 168 -2.30 20.71 8.12
CA ALA A 168 -2.72 20.33 6.77
C ALA A 168 -1.53 20.36 5.80
N ARG A 169 -1.59 19.53 4.76
CA ARG A 169 -0.62 19.50 3.67
C ARG A 169 -1.32 19.32 2.33
N THR A 170 -0.66 19.77 1.27
CA THR A 170 -1.06 19.48 -0.12
C THR A 170 -0.25 18.30 -0.63
N VAL A 171 -0.93 17.37 -1.30
CA VAL A 171 -0.32 16.23 -2.00
C VAL A 171 0.30 16.75 -3.30
N LEU A 172 1.60 16.49 -3.52
CA LEU A 172 2.36 16.97 -4.68
C LEU A 172 2.36 15.97 -5.84
N SER A 173 2.26 14.69 -5.54
CA SER A 173 2.29 13.59 -6.50
C SER A 173 1.27 12.53 -6.14
N MET A 174 0.85 11.74 -7.12
CA MET A 174 -0.06 10.61 -6.89
C MET A 174 0.58 9.62 -5.91
N GLY A 175 -0.17 9.17 -4.92
CA GLY A 175 0.33 8.30 -3.86
C GLY A 175 -0.72 7.35 -3.30
N THR A 176 -0.26 6.37 -2.54
CA THR A 176 -1.15 5.40 -1.88
C THR A 176 -1.58 5.91 -0.51
N LEU A 177 -2.87 5.81 -0.21
CA LEU A 177 -3.43 5.81 1.14
C LEU A 177 -3.48 4.36 1.64
N ARG A 178 -2.85 4.07 2.76
CA ARG A 178 -2.74 2.71 3.32
C ARG A 178 -3.42 2.56 4.67
N ASP A 179 -3.81 1.33 5.01
CA ASP A 179 -4.42 1.00 6.31
C ASP A 179 -3.45 1.16 7.48
N THR A 180 -2.17 0.87 7.24
CA THR A 180 -1.03 1.07 8.12
C THR A 180 0.17 1.50 7.27
N ALA A 181 1.18 2.12 7.90
CA ALA A 181 2.44 2.45 7.23
C ALA A 181 3.00 1.24 6.47
N ASN A 182 3.26 1.44 5.17
CA ASN A 182 3.80 0.43 4.25
C ASN A 182 3.05 -0.92 4.19
N ARG A 183 1.73 -0.93 4.36
CA ARG A 183 0.92 -2.18 4.35
C ARG A 183 -0.12 -2.21 3.23
N PHE A 184 -1.40 -2.43 3.50
CA PHE A 184 -2.41 -2.62 2.46
C PHE A 184 -2.91 -1.27 1.97
N VAL A 185 -3.08 -1.17 0.66
CA VAL A 185 -3.61 0.04 0.05
C VAL A 185 -5.13 0.10 0.18
N ILE A 186 -5.67 1.25 0.55
CA ILE A 186 -7.10 1.47 0.82
C ILE A 186 -7.66 2.70 0.09
N GLY A 187 -6.85 3.38 -0.73
CA GLY A 187 -7.23 4.61 -1.43
C GLY A 187 -6.02 5.24 -2.15
N THR A 188 -6.29 6.07 -3.15
CA THR A 188 -5.30 6.88 -3.87
C THR A 188 -5.47 8.33 -3.44
N VAL A 189 -4.37 9.01 -3.15
CA VAL A 189 -4.33 10.47 -3.06
C VAL A 189 -3.77 11.05 -4.35
N PHE A 190 -4.41 12.09 -4.88
CA PHE A 190 -4.01 12.73 -6.13
C PHE A 190 -3.31 14.07 -5.90
N PRO A 191 -2.47 14.52 -6.86
CA PRO A 191 -1.86 15.85 -6.81
C PRO A 191 -2.89 16.96 -6.58
N GLY A 192 -2.53 17.95 -5.78
CA GLY A 192 -3.39 19.08 -5.43
C GLY A 192 -4.40 18.79 -4.31
N TRP A 193 -4.60 17.54 -3.90
CA TRP A 193 -5.49 17.23 -2.79
C TRP A 193 -4.93 17.77 -1.47
N HIS A 194 -5.80 18.38 -0.67
CA HIS A 194 -5.48 18.75 0.71
C HIS A 194 -5.79 17.60 1.66
N VAL A 195 -4.86 17.31 2.56
CA VAL A 195 -5.02 16.31 3.63
C VAL A 195 -4.81 16.97 4.98
N ARG A 196 -5.45 16.43 6.03
CA ARG A 196 -5.19 16.83 7.41
C ARG A 196 -4.16 15.86 7.99
N VAL A 197 -3.00 16.37 8.37
CA VAL A 197 -1.91 15.54 8.92
C VAL A 197 -2.04 15.41 10.43
N THR A 198 -1.51 14.32 10.97
CA THR A 198 -1.42 14.07 12.40
C THR A 198 0.05 14.11 12.85
N ASP A 199 0.27 13.92 14.15
CA ASP A 199 1.59 13.66 14.74
C ASP A 199 2.01 12.18 14.71
N GLU A 200 1.16 11.29 14.17
CA GLU A 200 1.49 9.87 14.01
C GLU A 200 2.32 9.64 12.75
N HIS A 201 3.59 9.26 12.94
CA HIS A 201 4.56 8.95 11.89
C HIS A 201 5.16 7.56 12.07
N SER A 202 5.45 6.87 10.97
CA SER A 202 6.10 5.55 11.01
C SER A 202 6.83 5.27 9.70
N SER A 203 8.15 5.07 9.76
CA SER A 203 8.97 4.62 8.63
C SER A 203 8.82 5.45 7.34
N GLY A 204 8.76 6.79 7.46
CA GLY A 204 8.55 7.69 6.31
C GLY A 204 7.09 7.78 5.84
N TRP A 205 6.14 7.35 6.66
CA TRP A 205 4.71 7.52 6.43
C TRP A 205 4.12 8.43 7.49
N THR A 206 3.22 9.31 7.07
CA THR A 206 2.40 10.14 7.96
C THR A 206 0.96 9.66 7.91
N LYS A 207 0.33 9.53 9.09
CA LYS A 207 -1.12 9.28 9.14
C LYS A 207 -1.86 10.58 8.85
N VAL A 208 -2.83 10.50 7.95
CA VAL A 208 -3.60 11.63 7.45
C VAL A 208 -5.08 11.30 7.37
N TYR A 209 -5.91 12.34 7.47
CA TYR A 209 -7.29 12.29 7.02
C TYR A 209 -7.39 12.92 5.63
N VAL A 210 -8.01 12.20 4.70
CA VAL A 210 -8.25 12.64 3.32
C VAL A 210 -9.72 13.06 3.19
N PRO A 211 -10.04 14.37 3.16
CA PRO A 211 -11.43 14.83 3.09
C PRO A 211 -12.20 14.34 1.86
N HIS A 212 -11.54 14.28 0.70
CA HIS A 212 -12.15 13.79 -0.55
C HIS A 212 -12.64 12.34 -0.45
N LEU A 213 -11.98 11.51 0.38
CA LEU A 213 -12.34 10.12 0.61
C LEU A 213 -13.08 9.90 1.93
N LYS A 214 -13.22 10.96 2.75
CA LYS A 214 -13.73 10.93 4.11
C LYS A 214 -13.10 9.81 4.97
N ARG A 215 -11.78 9.63 4.84
CA ARG A 215 -11.09 8.45 5.36
C ARG A 215 -9.73 8.78 5.96
N TRP A 216 -9.38 8.04 7.02
CA TRP A 216 -8.05 8.03 7.62
C TRP A 216 -7.16 7.01 6.93
N GLY A 217 -5.85 7.25 6.90
CA GLY A 217 -4.87 6.28 6.43
C GLY A 217 -3.47 6.84 6.47
N TRP A 218 -2.53 6.09 5.90
CA TRP A 218 -1.11 6.43 5.88
C TRP A 218 -0.68 6.77 4.46
N VAL A 219 0.00 7.90 4.30
CA VAL A 219 0.59 8.34 3.02
C VAL A 219 2.09 8.51 3.22
N GLU A 220 2.87 8.09 2.24
CA GLU A 220 4.33 8.24 2.26
C GLU A 220 4.73 9.72 2.19
N ASP A 221 5.74 10.10 2.97
CA ASP A 221 6.12 11.50 3.16
C ASP A 221 6.65 12.16 1.87
N THR A 222 7.14 11.36 0.94
CA THR A 222 7.63 11.78 -0.39
C THR A 222 6.54 12.42 -1.25
N HIS A 223 5.27 12.18 -0.95
CA HIS A 223 4.13 12.80 -1.63
C HIS A 223 3.81 14.21 -1.10
N PHE A 224 4.50 14.68 -0.06
CA PHE A 224 4.34 16.02 0.49
C PHE A 224 5.56 16.90 0.20
N ALA A 225 5.37 18.21 0.27
CA ALA A 225 6.50 19.13 0.32
C ALA A 225 7.34 18.87 1.58
N LEU A 226 8.66 18.87 1.45
CA LEU A 226 9.55 18.80 2.60
C LEU A 226 9.31 20.01 3.52
N PRO A 227 9.22 19.83 4.85
CA PRO A 227 9.15 20.94 5.79
C PRO A 227 10.36 21.87 5.58
N GLY A 228 10.12 23.13 5.23
CA GLY A 228 11.19 24.12 5.03
C GLY A 228 11.73 24.24 3.60
N ALA A 229 11.25 23.44 2.65
CA ALA A 229 11.35 23.80 1.23
C ALA A 229 10.40 24.97 1.00
N GLY A 230 10.87 26.17 1.32
CA GLY A 230 10.11 27.40 1.28
C GLY A 230 9.31 27.47 0.00
N ILE A 231 8.00 27.62 0.15
CA ILE A 231 7.22 28.35 -0.85
C ILE A 231 7.87 29.72 -0.85
N SER A 232 8.83 29.95 -1.75
CA SER A 232 9.26 31.28 -2.12
C SER A 232 7.97 32.01 -2.42
N ARG A 233 7.52 32.85 -1.50
CA ARG A 233 6.38 33.74 -1.69
C ARG A 233 6.59 34.34 -3.07
N ALA A 234 5.75 33.93 -4.03
CA ALA A 234 5.62 34.66 -5.27
C ALA A 234 5.40 36.10 -4.83
N ARG A 235 6.41 36.93 -5.07
CA ARG A 235 6.45 38.31 -4.65
C ARG A 235 5.21 38.94 -5.28
N GLU A 236 4.29 39.34 -4.43
CA GLU A 236 3.10 40.09 -4.76
C GLU A 236 3.55 41.32 -5.56
N GLY A 237 3.37 41.20 -6.86
CA GLY A 237 3.95 42.07 -7.87
C GLY A 237 3.19 41.83 -9.16
N SER A 238 1.86 41.81 -9.08
CA SER A 238 1.01 41.93 -10.26
C SER A 238 1.37 43.24 -10.96
N PRO A 239 1.83 43.18 -12.23
CA PRO A 239 1.81 44.36 -13.08
C PRO A 239 0.36 44.81 -13.21
N ARG A 240 0.09 46.11 -13.01
CA ARG A 240 -1.21 46.69 -13.37
C ARG A 240 -1.49 46.35 -14.84
N PRO A 241 -2.70 45.86 -15.18
CA PRO A 241 -3.11 45.81 -16.57
C PRO A 241 -3.14 47.24 -17.14
N PRO A 242 -2.69 47.46 -18.38
CA PRO A 242 -2.80 48.75 -19.03
C PRO A 242 -4.29 49.10 -19.22
N GLU A 243 -4.61 50.32 -18.79
CA GLU A 243 -5.88 50.98 -18.99
C GLU A 243 -6.16 51.13 -20.49
N GLY A 244 -7.32 50.64 -20.94
CA GLY A 244 -7.91 51.05 -22.22
C GLY A 244 -8.10 49.92 -23.24
N THR A 245 -9.30 49.35 -23.26
CA THR A 245 -9.97 49.00 -24.52
C THR A 245 -11.48 48.98 -24.28
N PRO A 246 -12.29 49.66 -25.12
CA PRO A 246 -13.70 49.86 -24.88
C PRO A 246 -14.54 48.61 -25.15
N GLU A 247 -15.63 48.51 -24.40
CA GLU A 247 -16.69 47.51 -24.51
C GLU A 247 -17.30 47.49 -25.92
N THR A 248 -17.34 46.31 -26.54
CA THR A 248 -18.26 46.04 -27.64
C THR A 248 -19.39 45.18 -27.10
N SER A 249 -20.54 45.82 -26.88
CA SER A 249 -21.83 45.17 -26.61
C SER A 249 -22.19 44.20 -27.73
N LEU A 250 -22.56 42.96 -27.40
CA LEU A 250 -23.35 42.12 -28.28
C LEU A 250 -24.61 41.65 -27.53
N SER A 251 -25.72 42.23 -27.95
CA SER A 251 -27.08 41.89 -27.56
C SER A 251 -27.52 40.56 -28.19
N ALA A 252 -28.34 39.85 -27.43
CA ALA A 252 -29.51 39.05 -27.84
C ALA A 252 -29.38 38.02 -28.98
N LEU A 253 -29.70 36.76 -28.66
CA LEU A 253 -30.58 35.92 -29.47
C LEU A 253 -31.26 34.88 -28.58
N THR A 254 -32.53 35.15 -28.27
CA THR A 254 -33.56 34.19 -27.91
C THR A 254 -33.83 33.26 -29.10
N SER A 255 -33.95 31.95 -28.86
CA SER A 255 -34.88 31.14 -29.65
C SER A 255 -35.43 30.03 -28.77
N GLU A 256 -36.73 30.15 -28.53
CA GLU A 256 -37.64 29.09 -28.18
C GLU A 256 -37.56 27.93 -29.19
N ASN A 257 -37.73 26.71 -28.72
CA ASN A 257 -38.53 25.71 -29.43
C ASN A 257 -38.99 24.62 -28.45
N GLY A 258 -40.30 24.62 -28.21
CA GLY A 258 -41.00 23.49 -27.63
C GLY A 258 -41.19 22.36 -28.66
N GLY A 259 -41.39 21.15 -28.17
CA GLY A 259 -41.76 19.99 -28.96
C GLY A 259 -42.19 18.87 -28.03
N ALA A 260 -43.43 18.43 -28.21
CA ALA A 260 -44.26 17.69 -27.26
C ALA A 260 -44.01 16.17 -27.23
N ALA A 261 -44.69 15.56 -26.26
CA ALA A 261 -44.78 14.14 -25.96
C ALA A 261 -45.26 13.26 -27.14
N GLU A 262 -44.85 11.99 -27.12
CA GLU A 262 -45.72 10.90 -27.57
C GLU A 262 -45.48 9.66 -26.71
N SER A 263 -46.54 9.25 -26.01
CA SER A 263 -46.72 7.98 -25.33
C SER A 263 -47.24 6.96 -26.34
N VAL A 264 -46.68 5.76 -26.38
CA VAL A 264 -47.36 4.60 -26.97
C VAL A 264 -47.13 3.39 -26.06
N ASP A 265 -48.24 2.95 -25.45
CA ASP A 265 -48.40 1.63 -24.85
C ASP A 265 -48.45 0.56 -25.95
N ASN A 266 -47.72 -0.55 -25.73
CA ASN A 266 -48.13 -1.93 -26.01
C ASN A 266 -47.16 -2.91 -25.36
#